data_AF-A0A4Y2T145-F1
#
_entry.id   AF-A0A4Y2T145-F1
#
_cell.length_a   1.000
_cell.length_b   1.000
_cell.length_c   1.000
_cell.angle_alpha   90.00
_cell.angle_beta   90.00
_cell.angle_gamma   90.00
#
_symmetry.space_group_name_H-M   'P 1'
#
loop_
_entity.id
_entity.type
_entity.pdbx_description
1 polymer ?
#
loop_
_entity_poly.entity_id
_entity_poly.type
_entity_poly.pdbx_seq_one_letter_code
_entity_poly.pdbx_strand_id
1 'polypeptide(L)'
;MPWNGRGEKNIHGIHVDGYCEETKTVFEFYGCFFHRCEVCFNRDNINPVSKIPMWALLKKTKERAAKICSSGFNLKEMWEHDFLRMKRNDVSLKEFCSQLEIVERMNPRDAFYGGRTNATRLFYDGEAKYINLTSLYPYVNKYCSYPTGHPEIITSNFGDISEYFGIAKCSILPPRGLYHPVFPFRSLGKLTFPLCSSCVETSCSTCEHED
;
A
#
# COMPACT_ATOMS: atom_id res chain seq x y z
N MET A 1 1.96 9.32 0.27
CA MET A 1 1.24 10.41 0.97
C MET A 1 0.65 9.86 2.26
N PRO A 2 1.02 10.38 3.43
CA PRO A 2 0.40 10.00 4.69
C PRO A 2 -1.06 10.47 4.70
N TRP A 3 -1.99 9.52 4.82
CA TRP A 3 -3.45 9.72 4.81
C TRP A 3 -4.01 10.51 6.02
N ASN A 4 -3.17 11.06 6.87
CA ASN A 4 -3.60 11.71 8.11
C ASN A 4 -3.74 13.24 8.00
N GLY A 5 -3.36 13.91 6.89
CA GLY A 5 -3.68 15.32 6.60
C GLY A 5 -3.34 16.38 7.68
N ARG A 6 -2.76 15.96 8.80
CA ARG A 6 -2.56 16.71 10.04
C ARG A 6 -1.08 17.04 10.29
N GLY A 7 -0.17 16.60 9.41
CA GLY A 7 1.27 16.79 9.58
C GLY A 7 1.77 16.25 10.93
N GLU A 8 3.02 16.54 11.28
CA GLU A 8 3.56 16.30 12.63
C GLU A 8 3.16 17.44 13.59
N LYS A 9 3.20 18.69 13.12
CA LYS A 9 2.85 19.88 13.92
C LYS A 9 2.07 20.89 13.10
N ASN A 10 1.15 21.61 13.72
CA ASN A 10 0.50 22.78 13.13
C ASN A 10 1.23 24.05 13.58
N ILE A 11 1.76 24.81 12.62
CA ILE A 11 2.44 26.08 12.82
C ILE A 11 1.67 27.16 12.07
N HIS A 12 0.98 28.05 12.77
CA HIS A 12 0.20 29.15 12.18
C HIS A 12 -0.76 28.73 11.05
N GLY A 13 -1.46 27.61 11.26
CA GLY A 13 -2.40 27.02 10.29
C GLY A 13 -1.75 26.15 9.22
N ILE A 14 -0.44 25.89 9.31
CA ILE A 14 0.32 25.05 8.38
C ILE A 14 0.68 23.74 9.08
N HIS A 15 0.18 22.61 8.58
CA HIS A 15 0.61 21.29 9.02
C HIS A 15 1.91 20.89 8.32
N VAL A 16 3.01 20.81 9.05
CA VAL A 16 4.35 20.50 8.50
C VAL A 16 4.67 19.01 8.54
N ASP A 17 5.57 18.53 7.69
CA ASP A 17 5.96 17.10 7.64
C ASP A 17 6.80 16.69 8.85
N GLY A 18 7.73 17.55 9.26
CA GLY A 18 8.64 17.32 10.38
C GLY A 18 8.88 18.58 11.24
N TYR A 19 9.03 18.44 12.56
CA TYR A 19 9.36 19.56 13.45
C TYR A 19 10.29 19.19 14.61
N CYS A 20 11.44 19.88 14.71
CA CYS A 20 12.34 19.84 15.84
C CYS A 20 12.20 21.11 16.69
N GLU A 21 11.70 20.96 17.92
CA GLU A 21 11.44 22.08 18.83
C GLU A 21 12.71 22.78 19.31
N GLU A 22 13.74 22.01 19.67
CA GLU A 22 15.01 22.50 20.22
C GLU A 22 15.68 23.51 19.29
N THR A 23 15.65 23.25 17.99
CA THR A 23 16.29 24.09 16.96
C THR A 23 15.28 24.96 16.21
N LYS A 24 14.00 24.90 16.57
CA LYS A 24 12.88 25.48 15.80
C LYS A 24 12.99 25.17 14.29
N THR A 25 13.36 23.94 13.96
CA THR A 25 13.55 23.50 12.57
C THR A 25 12.32 22.76 12.08
N VAL A 26 11.76 23.23 10.98
CA VAL A 26 10.75 22.56 10.18
C VAL A 26 11.44 21.78 9.07
N PHE A 27 11.00 20.54 8.87
CA PHE A 27 11.41 19.70 7.75
C PHE A 27 10.23 19.54 6.80
N GLU A 28 10.42 19.79 5.52
CA GLU A 28 9.41 19.59 4.47
C GLU A 28 9.96 18.65 3.39
N PHE A 29 9.17 17.64 3.02
CA PHE A 29 9.48 16.71 1.95
C PHE A 29 8.56 16.94 0.75
N TYR A 30 9.11 17.47 -0.32
CA TYR A 30 8.34 17.82 -1.51
C TYR A 30 8.30 16.67 -2.52
N GLY A 31 7.22 15.90 -2.49
CA GLY A 31 6.83 15.01 -3.59
C GLY A 31 6.73 15.78 -4.90
N CYS A 32 7.55 15.46 -5.88
CA CYS A 32 7.74 16.25 -7.10
C CYS A 32 6.44 16.40 -7.90
N PHE A 33 5.58 15.37 -7.88
CA PHE A 33 4.29 15.38 -8.57
C PHE A 33 3.29 16.36 -7.93
N PHE A 34 3.25 16.43 -6.59
CA PHE A 34 2.24 17.19 -5.84
C PHE A 34 2.65 18.62 -5.54
N HIS A 35 3.94 18.84 -5.28
CA HIS A 35 4.51 20.16 -4.96
C HIS A 35 5.11 20.88 -6.16
N ARG A 36 5.14 20.17 -7.29
CA ARG A 36 5.79 20.53 -8.54
C ARG A 36 7.28 20.84 -8.38
N CYS A 37 8.12 19.95 -8.86
CA CYS A 37 9.55 20.25 -9.09
C CYS A 37 9.77 20.87 -10.49
N GLU A 38 10.56 21.94 -10.59
CA GLU A 38 10.95 22.57 -11.88
C GLU A 38 11.75 21.63 -12.78
N VAL A 39 12.49 20.67 -12.20
CA VAL A 39 13.34 19.70 -12.92
C VAL A 39 12.52 18.55 -13.50
N CYS A 40 11.53 18.03 -12.76
CA CYS A 40 10.87 16.77 -13.13
C CYS A 40 9.69 16.92 -14.10
N PHE A 41 9.18 18.13 -14.34
CA PHE A 41 7.94 18.33 -15.10
C PHE A 41 7.98 19.61 -15.94
N ASN A 42 7.09 19.80 -16.92
CA ASN A 42 6.96 21.04 -17.72
C ASN A 42 5.93 22.01 -17.12
N ARG A 43 6.28 23.31 -17.03
CA ARG A 43 5.57 24.38 -16.31
C ARG A 43 4.06 24.40 -16.56
N ASP A 44 3.68 24.22 -17.82
CA ASP A 44 2.30 24.42 -18.29
C ASP A 44 1.46 23.14 -18.27
N ASN A 45 2.05 22.01 -17.87
CA ASN A 45 1.29 20.78 -17.67
C ASN A 45 0.21 20.99 -16.61
N ILE A 46 -0.96 20.39 -16.82
CA ILE A 46 -2.01 20.34 -15.80
C ILE A 46 -1.80 19.11 -14.92
N ASN A 47 -1.77 19.31 -13.60
CA ASN A 47 -1.74 18.19 -12.69
C ASN A 47 -3.10 17.46 -12.73
N PRO A 48 -3.15 16.15 -13.00
CA PRO A 48 -4.41 15.43 -13.20
C PRO A 48 -5.23 15.27 -11.91
N VAL A 49 -4.62 15.43 -10.74
CA VAL A 49 -5.29 15.34 -9.43
C VAL A 49 -5.85 16.70 -9.02
N SER A 50 -5.02 17.74 -8.99
CA SER A 50 -5.42 19.07 -8.51
C SER A 50 -6.10 19.93 -9.57
N LYS A 51 -6.07 19.51 -10.84
CA LYS A 51 -6.68 20.21 -12.00
C LYS A 51 -6.19 21.65 -12.20
N ILE A 52 -5.05 22.00 -11.63
CA ILE A 52 -4.39 23.29 -11.82
C ILE A 52 -3.05 23.11 -12.55
N PRO A 53 -2.57 24.16 -13.23
CA PRO A 53 -1.27 24.10 -13.87
C PRO A 53 -0.16 23.92 -12.84
N MET A 54 0.88 23.18 -13.24
CA MET A 54 1.98 22.83 -12.36
C MET A 54 2.69 24.07 -11.78
N TRP A 55 2.82 25.16 -12.53
CA TRP A 55 3.41 26.41 -11.99
C TRP A 55 2.64 26.96 -10.79
N ALA A 56 1.32 26.77 -10.74
CA ALA A 56 0.50 27.25 -9.63
C ALA A 56 0.74 26.40 -8.37
N LEU A 57 1.01 25.10 -8.52
CA LEU A 57 1.42 24.24 -7.40
C LEU A 57 2.77 24.70 -6.84
N LEU A 58 3.75 24.95 -7.71
CA LEU A 58 5.06 25.41 -7.26
C LEU A 58 4.99 26.77 -6.57
N LYS A 59 4.17 27.68 -7.09
CA LYS A 59 3.93 28.98 -6.46
C LYS A 59 3.42 28.79 -5.02
N LYS A 60 2.42 27.91 -4.82
CA LYS A 60 1.91 27.57 -3.49
C LYS A 60 2.99 26.96 -2.58
N THR A 61 3.84 26.07 -3.10
CA THR A 61 4.97 25.49 -2.36
C THR A 61 5.93 26.58 -1.90
N LYS A 62 6.33 27.50 -2.79
CA LYS A 62 7.24 28.62 -2.45
C LYS A 62 6.60 29.60 -1.44
N GLU A 63 5.32 29.92 -1.58
CA GLU A 63 4.57 30.77 -0.63
C GLU A 63 4.50 30.14 0.75
N ARG A 64 4.27 28.82 0.83
CA ARG A 64 4.27 28.05 2.07
C ARG A 64 5.63 28.08 2.75
N ALA A 65 6.71 27.80 2.02
CA ALA A 65 8.08 27.87 2.53
C ALA A 65 8.41 29.27 3.06
N ALA A 66 8.08 30.32 2.30
CA ALA A 66 8.27 31.71 2.71
C ALA A 66 7.51 32.05 4.01
N LYS A 67 6.28 31.55 4.17
CA LYS A 67 5.48 31.75 5.39
C LYS A 67 6.09 31.06 6.61
N ILE A 68 6.65 29.87 6.45
CA ILE A 68 7.34 29.15 7.54
C ILE A 68 8.58 29.95 7.98
N CYS A 69 9.42 30.36 7.04
CA CYS A 69 10.63 31.14 7.31
C CYS A 69 10.30 32.50 7.95
N SER A 70 9.31 33.23 7.43
CA SER A 70 8.91 34.53 7.98
C SER A 70 8.29 34.44 9.38
N SER A 71 7.81 33.26 9.78
CA SER A 71 7.34 32.98 11.14
C SER A 71 8.48 32.67 12.12
N GLY A 72 9.74 32.78 11.70
CA GLY A 72 10.92 32.63 12.56
C GLY A 72 11.41 31.19 12.75
N PHE A 73 11.00 30.27 11.86
CA PHE A 73 11.46 28.88 11.87
C PHE A 73 12.59 28.66 10.87
N ASN A 74 13.51 27.76 11.22
CA ASN A 74 14.49 27.24 10.28
C ASN A 74 13.78 26.24 9.37
N LEU A 75 13.94 26.35 8.05
CA LEU A 75 13.32 25.43 7.11
C LEU A 75 14.39 24.56 6.44
N LYS A 76 14.24 23.25 6.52
CA LYS A 76 15.02 22.26 5.78
C LYS A 76 14.12 21.53 4.79
N GLU A 77 14.44 21.67 3.52
CA GLU A 77 13.64 21.14 2.41
C GLU A 77 14.36 19.98 1.75
N MET A 78 13.61 18.94 1.38
CA MET A 78 14.11 17.81 0.59
C MET A 78 13.13 17.50 -0.53
N TRP A 79 13.58 17.59 -1.78
CA TRP A 79 12.76 17.18 -2.92
C TRP A 79 12.86 15.68 -3.14
N GLU A 80 11.75 15.08 -3.58
CA GLU A 80 11.67 13.64 -3.83
C GLU A 80 12.75 13.13 -4.78
N HIS A 81 13.02 13.84 -5.88
CA HIS A 81 14.03 13.43 -6.86
C HIS A 81 15.46 13.50 -6.31
N ASP A 82 15.75 14.44 -5.40
CA ASP A 82 17.04 14.53 -4.71
C ASP A 82 17.20 13.39 -3.72
N PHE A 83 16.17 13.14 -2.91
CA PHE A 83 16.15 12.02 -1.98
C PHE A 83 16.31 10.68 -2.69
N LEU A 84 15.59 10.44 -3.79
CA LEU A 84 15.70 9.21 -4.57
C LEU A 84 17.10 9.05 -5.16
N ARG A 85 17.73 10.15 -5.60
CA ARG A 85 19.12 10.15 -6.08
C ARG A 85 20.10 9.82 -4.96
N MET A 86 19.95 10.44 -3.79
CA MET A 86 20.76 10.15 -2.60
C MET A 86 20.58 8.69 -2.17
N LYS A 87 19.34 8.20 -2.06
CA LYS A 87 19.04 6.81 -1.71
C LYS A 87 19.69 5.80 -2.67
N ARG A 88 19.89 6.18 -3.93
CA ARG A 88 20.56 5.32 -4.92
C ARG A 88 22.08 5.37 -4.84
N ASN A 89 22.67 6.49 -4.44
CA ASN A 89 24.11 6.74 -4.59
C ASN A 89 24.88 6.81 -3.26
N ASP A 90 24.22 7.18 -2.17
CA ASP A 90 24.81 7.34 -0.84
C ASP A 90 24.74 6.01 -0.07
N VAL A 91 25.89 5.46 0.28
CA VAL A 91 26.01 4.19 0.99
C VAL A 91 25.46 4.31 2.42
N SER A 92 25.76 5.42 3.11
CA SER A 92 25.32 5.63 4.49
C SER A 92 23.80 5.74 4.60
N LEU A 93 23.17 6.43 3.63
CA LEU A 93 21.71 6.55 3.58
C LEU A 93 21.03 5.21 3.28
N LYS A 94 21.63 4.38 2.41
CA LYS A 94 21.11 3.02 2.15
C LYS A 94 21.16 2.16 3.40
N GLU A 95 22.29 2.18 4.10
CA GLU A 95 22.48 1.39 5.31
C GLU A 95 21.50 1.84 6.40
N PHE A 96 21.39 3.14 6.63
CA PHE A 96 20.38 3.71 7.52
C PHE A 96 18.96 3.27 7.13
N CYS A 97 18.58 3.41 5.86
CA CYS A 97 17.27 2.96 5.38
C CYS A 97 17.02 1.46 5.57
N SER A 98 18.05 0.61 5.50
CA SER A 98 17.91 -0.83 5.68
C SER A 98 17.67 -1.25 7.13
N GLN A 99 18.10 -0.41 8.08
CA GLN A 99 17.87 -0.60 9.51
C GLN A 99 16.47 -0.13 9.93
N LEU A 100 15.81 0.70 9.12
CA LEU A 100 14.45 1.11 9.37
C LEU A 100 13.49 -0.02 9.00
N GLU A 101 12.72 -0.51 9.97
CA GLU A 101 11.57 -1.40 9.74
C GLU A 101 10.40 -0.64 9.11
N ILE A 102 10.61 -0.04 7.93
CA ILE A 102 9.54 0.61 7.18
C ILE A 102 8.69 -0.47 6.55
N VAL A 103 7.69 -0.93 7.29
CA VAL A 103 6.65 -1.80 6.74
C VAL A 103 5.79 -0.95 5.82
N GLU A 104 5.81 -1.25 4.53
CA GLU A 104 4.88 -0.63 3.58
C GLU A 104 3.45 -0.88 4.05
N ARG A 105 2.66 0.20 4.10
CA ARG A 105 1.26 0.10 4.48
C ARG A 105 0.56 -0.90 3.58
N MET A 106 -0.15 -1.84 4.19
CA MET A 106 -0.99 -2.78 3.47
C MET A 106 -1.92 -2.01 2.53
N ASN A 107 -1.95 -2.42 1.26
CA ASN A 107 -2.95 -1.96 0.30
C ASN A 107 -4.14 -2.91 0.34
N PRO A 108 -5.33 -2.49 0.84
CA PRO A 108 -6.51 -3.36 0.91
C PRO A 108 -6.94 -3.96 -0.43
N ARG A 109 -6.53 -3.34 -1.55
CA ARG A 109 -6.83 -3.85 -2.90
C ARG A 109 -6.12 -5.16 -3.21
N ASP A 110 -5.01 -5.44 -2.54
CA ASP A 110 -4.25 -6.68 -2.74
C ASP A 110 -5.03 -7.89 -2.23
N ALA A 111 -5.92 -7.69 -1.24
CA ALA A 111 -6.84 -8.69 -0.75
C ALA A 111 -8.08 -8.90 -1.66
N PHE A 112 -8.21 -8.14 -2.75
CA PHE A 112 -9.38 -8.19 -3.62
C PHE A 112 -9.21 -9.23 -4.74
N TYR A 113 -9.98 -10.31 -4.63
CA TYR A 113 -10.01 -11.40 -5.61
C TYR A 113 -11.40 -11.52 -6.24
N GLY A 114 -11.42 -12.07 -7.45
CA GLY A 114 -12.67 -12.41 -8.13
C GLY A 114 -13.24 -13.74 -7.66
N GLY A 115 -14.22 -14.26 -8.40
CA GLY A 115 -14.77 -15.59 -8.16
C GLY A 115 -13.73 -16.70 -8.34
N ARG A 116 -13.92 -17.81 -7.63
CA ARG A 116 -13.13 -19.03 -7.80
C ARG A 116 -13.58 -19.75 -9.08
N THR A 117 -12.68 -19.84 -10.04
CA THR A 117 -12.81 -20.73 -11.20
C THR A 117 -11.73 -21.78 -11.11
N ASN A 118 -12.10 -23.03 -10.83
CA ASN A 118 -11.15 -24.12 -10.68
C ASN A 118 -11.74 -25.42 -11.23
N ALA A 119 -10.92 -26.22 -11.92
CA ALA A 119 -11.28 -27.54 -12.38
C ALA A 119 -10.47 -28.58 -11.61
N THR A 120 -11.14 -29.40 -10.79
CA THR A 120 -10.49 -30.51 -10.06
C THR A 120 -10.37 -31.77 -10.93
N ARG A 121 -11.27 -31.92 -11.92
CA ARG A 121 -11.29 -33.05 -12.85
C ARG A 121 -11.66 -32.53 -14.23
N LEU A 122 -10.83 -32.84 -15.23
CA LEU A 122 -11.04 -32.38 -16.62
C LEU A 122 -12.02 -33.25 -17.39
N PHE A 123 -12.11 -34.54 -17.05
CA PHE A 123 -13.01 -35.49 -17.70
C PHE A 123 -13.65 -36.43 -16.68
N TYR A 124 -14.98 -36.58 -16.77
CA TYR A 124 -15.77 -37.49 -15.97
C TYR A 124 -16.75 -38.22 -16.89
N ASP A 125 -16.68 -39.56 -16.86
CA ASP A 125 -17.59 -40.43 -17.62
C ASP A 125 -18.65 -40.97 -16.65
N GLY A 126 -19.86 -40.41 -16.73
CA GLY A 126 -20.96 -40.70 -15.81
C GLY A 126 -21.92 -39.52 -15.64
N GLU A 127 -22.89 -39.67 -14.73
CA GLU A 127 -23.86 -38.62 -14.42
C GLU A 127 -23.32 -37.62 -13.40
N ALA A 128 -23.45 -36.32 -13.70
CA ALA A 128 -23.01 -35.24 -12.81
C ALA A 128 -24.19 -34.40 -12.32
N LYS A 129 -24.09 -33.92 -11.08
CA LYS A 129 -25.04 -32.94 -10.52
C LYS A 129 -24.49 -31.54 -10.69
N TYR A 130 -25.29 -30.66 -11.29
CA TYR A 130 -24.98 -29.24 -11.38
C TYR A 130 -25.71 -28.49 -10.26
N ILE A 131 -24.94 -27.74 -9.46
CA ILE A 131 -25.47 -26.89 -8.39
C ILE A 131 -25.11 -25.46 -8.74
N ASN A 132 -26.10 -24.58 -8.74
CA ASN A 132 -25.93 -23.15 -8.94
C ASN A 132 -26.51 -22.38 -7.76
N LEU A 133 -25.80 -21.34 -7.32
CA LEU A 133 -26.26 -20.43 -6.29
C LEU A 133 -26.83 -19.18 -6.96
N THR A 134 -28.16 -19.06 -6.98
CA THR A 134 -28.83 -17.87 -7.52
C THR A 134 -28.50 -16.66 -6.65
N SER A 135 -27.97 -15.61 -7.26
CA SER A 135 -27.68 -14.33 -6.61
C SER A 135 -26.66 -14.40 -5.46
N LEU A 136 -25.57 -15.14 -5.64
CA LEU A 136 -24.50 -15.28 -4.63
C LEU A 136 -24.00 -13.92 -4.09
N TYR A 137 -23.54 -13.01 -4.96
CA TYR A 137 -23.02 -11.72 -4.50
C TYR A 137 -24.08 -10.86 -3.77
N PRO A 138 -25.31 -10.69 -4.31
CA PRO A 138 -26.38 -10.02 -3.56
C PRO A 138 -26.68 -10.64 -2.19
N TYR A 139 -26.66 -11.97 -2.08
CA TYR A 139 -26.86 -12.66 -0.81
C TYR A 139 -25.77 -12.30 0.20
N VAL A 140 -24.49 -12.42 -0.19
CA VAL A 140 -23.35 -12.08 0.69
C VAL A 140 -23.40 -10.60 1.07
N ASN A 141 -23.67 -9.70 0.13
CA ASN A 141 -23.79 -8.27 0.40
C ASN A 141 -24.93 -7.92 1.39
N LYS A 142 -25.99 -8.73 1.44
CA LYS A 142 -27.12 -8.50 2.34
C LYS A 142 -26.91 -9.07 3.74
N TYR A 143 -26.29 -10.24 3.84
CA TYR A 143 -26.28 -11.01 5.09
C TYR A 143 -24.90 -11.11 5.77
N CYS A 144 -23.80 -10.86 5.06
CA CYS A 144 -22.47 -10.96 5.65
C CYS A 144 -21.99 -9.60 6.16
N SER A 145 -21.14 -9.64 7.19
CA SER A 145 -20.49 -8.46 7.75
C SER A 145 -19.32 -8.01 6.87
N TYR A 146 -19.16 -6.70 6.72
CA TYR A 146 -18.02 -6.07 6.05
C TYR A 146 -17.36 -5.06 6.98
N PRO A 147 -16.03 -4.89 6.92
CA PRO A 147 -15.39 -3.75 7.57
C PRO A 147 -15.90 -2.46 6.92
N THR A 148 -16.43 -1.55 7.74
CA THR A 148 -16.96 -0.25 7.30
C THR A 148 -16.33 0.88 8.12
N GLY A 149 -16.30 2.09 7.57
CA GLY A 149 -15.73 3.26 8.24
C GLY A 149 -14.21 3.37 8.12
N HIS A 150 -13.61 4.16 9.00
CA HIS A 150 -12.17 4.36 9.05
C HIS A 150 -11.50 3.21 9.82
N PRO A 151 -10.48 2.54 9.26
CA PRO A 151 -9.83 1.44 9.94
C PRO A 151 -8.97 1.91 11.10
N GLU A 152 -8.92 1.11 12.15
CA GLU A 152 -7.83 1.13 13.12
C GLU A 152 -6.61 0.42 12.52
N ILE A 153 -5.43 1.02 12.63
CA ILE A 153 -4.19 0.48 12.06
C ILE A 153 -3.34 -0.06 13.21
N ILE A 154 -3.21 -1.38 13.25
CA ILE A 154 -2.42 -2.11 14.24
C ILE A 154 -1.17 -2.66 13.55
N THR A 155 0.01 -2.32 14.08
CA THR A 155 1.31 -2.70 13.49
C THR A 155 2.21 -3.49 14.43
N SER A 156 1.84 -3.64 15.70
CA SER A 156 2.62 -4.36 16.71
C SER A 156 1.72 -4.86 17.84
N ASN A 157 2.26 -5.74 18.70
CA ASN A 157 1.57 -6.32 19.86
C ASN A 157 0.25 -7.02 19.50
N PHE A 158 0.30 -7.86 18.46
CA PHE A 158 -0.86 -8.64 18.02
C PHE A 158 -1.27 -9.66 19.10
N GLY A 159 -2.58 -9.74 19.39
CA GLY A 159 -3.23 -10.79 20.16
C GLY A 159 -3.65 -11.96 19.26
N ASP A 160 -4.62 -12.75 19.73
CA ASP A 160 -5.15 -13.85 18.92
C ASP A 160 -5.89 -13.31 17.68
N ILE A 161 -5.72 -13.97 16.53
CA ILE A 161 -6.29 -13.50 15.26
C ILE A 161 -7.82 -13.37 15.30
N SER A 162 -8.48 -14.19 16.12
CA SER A 162 -9.94 -14.19 16.29
C SER A 162 -10.49 -12.95 16.99
N GLU A 163 -9.63 -12.18 17.66
CA GLU A 163 -9.98 -10.91 18.30
C GLU A 163 -10.14 -9.77 17.28
N TYR A 164 -9.70 -9.97 16.04
CA TYR A 164 -9.71 -8.95 14.99
C TYR A 164 -10.80 -9.19 13.96
N PHE A 165 -11.42 -8.10 13.49
CA PHE A 165 -12.32 -8.10 12.35
C PHE A 165 -11.82 -7.10 11.29
N GLY A 166 -11.36 -7.59 10.14
CA GLY A 166 -10.83 -6.74 9.09
C GLY A 166 -9.91 -7.47 8.12
N ILE A 167 -8.85 -6.78 7.69
CA ILE A 167 -7.86 -7.30 6.74
C ILE A 167 -6.53 -7.44 7.48
N ALA A 168 -5.88 -8.60 7.34
CA ALA A 168 -4.57 -8.87 7.91
C ALA A 168 -3.56 -9.16 6.79
N LYS A 169 -2.34 -8.64 6.96
CA LYS A 169 -1.18 -9.00 6.14
C LYS A 169 -0.32 -9.97 6.94
N CYS A 170 -0.27 -11.23 6.54
CA CYS A 170 0.42 -12.29 7.25
C CYS A 170 1.04 -13.30 6.28
N SER A 171 2.04 -14.04 6.78
CA SER A 171 2.53 -15.25 6.13
C SER A 171 1.72 -16.43 6.64
N ILE A 172 1.32 -17.32 5.74
CA ILE A 172 0.49 -18.48 6.07
C ILE A 172 1.23 -19.73 5.65
N LEU A 173 1.34 -20.69 6.56
CA LEU A 173 1.72 -22.06 6.22
C LEU A 173 0.46 -22.88 5.96
N PRO A 174 0.15 -23.24 4.70
CA PRO A 174 -1.08 -23.94 4.37
C PRO A 174 -1.04 -25.40 4.85
N PRO A 175 -2.19 -25.99 5.23
CA PRO A 175 -2.26 -27.41 5.57
C PRO A 175 -1.93 -28.28 4.36
N ARG A 176 -1.26 -29.41 4.61
CA ARG A 176 -0.93 -30.39 3.57
C ARG A 176 -2.17 -31.22 3.18
N GLY A 177 -2.28 -31.57 1.89
CA GLY A 177 -3.28 -32.52 1.41
C GLY A 177 -4.73 -32.01 1.35
N LEU A 178 -4.96 -30.70 1.40
CA LEU A 178 -6.31 -30.15 1.30
C LEU A 178 -6.88 -30.32 -0.12
N TYR A 179 -7.99 -31.05 -0.24
CA TYR A 179 -8.64 -31.32 -1.53
C TYR A 179 -9.14 -30.03 -2.24
N HIS A 180 -9.56 -29.04 -1.45
CA HIS A 180 -9.98 -27.72 -1.94
C HIS A 180 -9.19 -26.63 -1.22
N PRO A 181 -8.02 -26.22 -1.75
CA PRO A 181 -7.29 -25.08 -1.21
C PRO A 181 -8.15 -23.83 -1.21
N VAL A 182 -7.95 -22.98 -0.21
CA VAL A 182 -8.81 -21.81 0.07
C VAL A 182 -8.09 -20.51 -0.27
N PHE A 183 -6.78 -20.44 -0.05
CA PHE A 183 -6.05 -19.20 -0.25
C PHE A 183 -5.77 -18.92 -1.72
N PRO A 184 -6.14 -17.72 -2.22
CA PRO A 184 -5.86 -17.32 -3.59
C PRO A 184 -4.38 -16.97 -3.77
N PHE A 185 -3.81 -17.36 -4.89
CA PHE A 185 -2.45 -16.99 -5.31
C PHE A 185 -2.47 -16.52 -6.76
N ARG A 186 -2.03 -15.28 -6.99
CA ARG A 186 -1.88 -14.71 -8.34
C ARG A 186 -0.43 -14.86 -8.79
N SER A 187 -0.22 -15.59 -9.88
CA SER A 187 1.08 -15.70 -10.54
C SER A 187 0.87 -15.65 -12.05
N LEU A 188 1.75 -14.93 -12.75
CA LEU A 188 1.74 -14.77 -14.22
C LEU A 188 0.36 -14.37 -14.80
N GLY A 189 -0.35 -13.47 -14.11
CA GLY A 189 -1.67 -12.98 -14.51
C GLY A 189 -2.84 -13.96 -14.30
N LYS A 190 -2.59 -15.15 -13.75
CA LYS A 190 -3.60 -16.16 -13.44
C LYS A 190 -3.88 -16.22 -11.94
N LEU A 191 -5.16 -16.38 -11.58
CA LEU A 191 -5.59 -16.65 -10.22
C LEU A 191 -5.70 -18.16 -10.03
N THR A 192 -4.97 -18.69 -9.05
CA THR A 192 -4.99 -20.10 -8.65
C THR A 192 -5.25 -20.22 -7.16
N PHE A 193 -5.47 -21.45 -6.68
CA PHE A 193 -5.64 -21.76 -5.26
C PHE A 193 -4.71 -22.93 -4.93
N PRO A 194 -3.40 -22.69 -4.77
CA PRO A 194 -2.43 -23.74 -4.49
C PRO A 194 -2.23 -23.95 -2.99
N LEU A 195 -1.63 -25.08 -2.62
CA LEU A 195 -1.05 -25.30 -1.29
C LEU A 195 0.45 -24.95 -1.24
N CYS A 196 1.06 -24.63 -2.37
CA CYS A 196 2.45 -24.22 -2.45
C CYS A 196 2.60 -23.19 -3.58
N SER A 197 3.00 -21.97 -3.24
CA SER A 197 3.28 -20.91 -4.22
C SER A 197 4.42 -21.31 -5.16
N SER A 198 5.50 -21.89 -4.63
CA SER A 198 6.67 -22.33 -5.39
C SER A 198 6.31 -23.35 -6.46
N CYS A 199 5.35 -24.26 -6.19
CA CYS A 199 4.86 -25.21 -7.20
C CYS A 199 4.15 -24.51 -8.37
N VAL A 200 3.42 -23.43 -8.11
CA VAL A 200 2.76 -22.65 -9.18
C VAL A 200 3.79 -21.93 -10.04
N GLU A 201 4.80 -21.36 -9.42
CA GLU A 201 5.85 -20.60 -10.11
C GLU A 201 6.76 -21.51 -10.95
N THR A 202 7.09 -22.69 -10.43
CA THR A 202 7.94 -23.69 -11.11
C THR A 202 7.17 -24.67 -11.99
N SER A 203 5.83 -24.59 -12.01
CA SER A 203 4.94 -25.52 -12.73
C SER A 203 5.17 -26.99 -12.34
N CYS A 204 5.32 -27.25 -11.04
CA CYS A 204 5.58 -28.57 -10.50
C CYS A 204 4.29 -29.39 -10.30
N SER A 205 4.33 -30.68 -10.62
CA SER A 205 3.19 -31.61 -10.48
C SER A 205 3.07 -32.26 -9.10
N THR A 206 4.20 -32.51 -8.43
CA THR A 206 4.27 -33.11 -7.09
C THR A 206 5.09 -32.20 -6.18
N CYS A 207 4.49 -31.71 -5.10
CA CYS A 207 5.19 -30.81 -4.18
C CYS A 207 6.19 -31.58 -3.30
N GLU A 208 7.48 -31.26 -3.43
CA GLU A 208 8.57 -31.72 -2.54
C GLU A 208 9.09 -30.61 -1.62
N HIS A 209 8.50 -29.41 -1.72
CA HIS A 209 8.90 -28.27 -0.89
C HIS A 209 8.55 -28.48 0.58
N GLU A 210 9.49 -28.11 1.45
CA GLU A 210 9.30 -27.99 2.89
C GLU A 210 8.84 -26.56 3.26
N ASP A 211 8.45 -26.41 4.52
CA ASP A 211 7.83 -25.21 5.08
C ASP A 211 8.78 -24.00 5.12
#